data_AF-A0A377NJB2-F1
#
_entry.id   AF-A0A377NJB2-F1
#
_cell.length_a   1.000
_cell.length_b   1.000
_cell.length_c   1.000
_cell.angle_alpha   90.00
_cell.angle_beta   90.00
_cell.angle_gamma   90.00
#
_symmetry.space_group_name_H-M   'P 1'
#
loop_
_entity.id
_entity.type
_entity.pdbx_description
1 polymer ?
#
loop_
_entity_poly.entity_id
_entity_poly.type
_entity_poly.pdbx_seq_one_letter_code
_entity_poly.pdbx_strand_id
1 'polypeptide(L)'
;MDDLYRYLTAVQDAANSGMPAPNGEAIGRLQASAGRLPSSLQGMFSSLAVGASSDTQRRELDNIRKRIDVEVGGFCRQAIAGRYPLVRSARSEVTPDDLARMFAPGTGLMDTFFRDNLAGKVDTTQARWRITPGIDGKTLPGGDSVLWPFQQAQNIRDAFFANGATTPSFRVTIRTVRMDNDILSMTLDVDGQLLRYSHGPQAQQLMSWPGSGGTNQVRLSLGLANGTTSTLVTNGAWALNRLFDQARQSPGSGSLSRQATFSLDGHQVTLEFTPNSIRNPFQLPGFSCP
;
A
#
# COMPACT_ATOMS: atom_id res chain seq x y z
N MET A 1 -25.56 30.40 20.26
CA MET A 1 -25.68 29.35 21.30
C MET A 1 -26.66 28.27 20.86
N ASP A 2 -27.89 28.60 20.46
CA ASP A 2 -28.84 27.62 19.89
C ASP A 2 -28.25 26.84 18.71
N ASP A 3 -27.60 27.53 17.76
CA ASP A 3 -26.92 26.87 16.63
C ASP A 3 -25.82 25.87 17.05
N LEU A 4 -25.04 26.20 18.10
CA LEU A 4 -24.01 25.30 18.62
C LEU A 4 -24.65 24.08 19.29
N TYR A 5 -25.72 24.28 20.06
CA TYR A 5 -26.44 23.19 20.71
C TYR A 5 -27.06 22.23 19.69
N ARG A 6 -27.73 22.76 18.66
CA ARG A 6 -28.28 21.96 17.55
C ARG A 6 -27.17 21.20 16.82
N TYR A 7 -26.04 21.86 16.56
CA TYR A 7 -24.87 21.23 15.95
C TYR A 7 -24.34 20.06 16.78
N LEU A 8 -24.09 20.26 18.08
CA LEU A 8 -23.56 19.22 18.97
C LEU A 8 -24.54 18.06 19.13
N THR A 9 -25.85 18.33 19.14
CA THR A 9 -26.89 17.30 19.15
C THR A 9 -26.85 16.49 17.87
N ALA A 10 -26.78 17.13 16.71
CA ALA A 10 -26.67 16.45 15.42
C ALA A 10 -25.37 15.62 15.30
N VAL A 11 -24.25 16.09 15.86
CA VAL A 11 -22.99 15.32 15.95
C VAL A 11 -23.16 14.09 16.84
N GLN A 12 -23.85 14.22 17.98
CA GLN A 12 -24.14 13.10 18.87
C GLN A 12 -25.04 12.06 18.20
N ASP A 13 -26.07 12.49 17.47
CA ASP A 13 -26.97 11.61 16.74
C ASP A 13 -26.26 10.89 15.59
N ALA A 14 -25.42 11.61 14.84
CA ALA A 14 -24.56 11.02 13.82
C ALA A 14 -23.62 9.95 14.42
N ALA A 15 -23.07 10.21 15.60
CA ALA A 15 -22.22 9.24 16.29
C ALA A 15 -22.97 8.00 16.78
N ASN A 16 -24.21 8.15 17.21
CA ASN A 16 -25.04 7.04 17.65
C ASN A 16 -25.57 6.19 16.47
N SER A 17 -25.79 6.83 15.33
CA SER A 17 -26.35 6.20 14.11
C SER A 17 -25.29 5.74 13.10
N GLY A 18 -24.01 6.09 13.31
CA GLY A 18 -22.93 5.81 12.35
C GLY A 18 -22.96 6.66 11.08
N MET A 19 -23.77 7.73 11.06
CA MET A 19 -23.85 8.66 9.93
C MET A 19 -22.67 9.65 9.93
N PRO A 20 -22.34 10.24 8.76
CA PRO A 20 -21.37 11.34 8.70
C PRO A 20 -21.80 12.52 9.58
N ALA A 21 -20.83 13.11 10.29
CA ALA A 21 -21.10 14.29 11.10
C ALA A 21 -21.41 15.52 10.22
N PRO A 22 -22.28 16.44 10.67
CA PRO A 22 -22.53 17.69 9.95
C PRO A 22 -21.30 18.60 9.92
N ASN A 23 -21.23 19.48 8.91
CA ASN A 23 -20.14 20.44 8.75
C ASN A 23 -20.04 21.39 9.96
N GLY A 24 -18.82 21.63 10.44
CA GLY A 24 -18.52 22.44 11.63
C GLY A 24 -18.73 23.95 11.52
N GLU A 25 -19.57 24.42 10.60
CA GLU A 25 -19.79 25.86 10.37
C GLU A 25 -20.26 26.60 11.63
N ALA A 26 -21.09 25.96 12.46
CA ALA A 26 -21.58 26.53 13.71
C ALA A 26 -20.42 26.85 14.69
N ILE A 27 -19.40 26.01 14.72
CA ILE A 27 -18.19 26.22 15.53
C ILE A 27 -17.36 27.38 14.96
N GLY A 28 -17.15 27.41 13.64
CA GLY A 28 -16.42 28.50 12.98
C GLY A 28 -17.08 29.87 13.19
N ARG A 29 -18.42 29.93 13.11
CA ARG A 29 -19.18 31.17 13.39
C ARG A 29 -19.07 31.58 14.85
N LEU A 30 -19.07 30.63 15.79
CA LEU A 30 -18.88 30.92 17.22
C LEU A 30 -17.51 31.55 17.48
N GLN A 31 -16.45 31.00 16.89
CA GLN A 31 -15.09 31.53 17.01
C GLN A 31 -14.97 32.93 16.39
N ALA A 32 -15.53 33.13 15.19
CA ALA A 32 -15.55 34.45 14.54
C ALA A 32 -16.31 35.49 15.36
N SER A 33 -17.39 35.09 16.03
CA SER A 33 -18.17 35.96 16.92
C SER A 33 -17.44 36.24 18.23
N ALA A 34 -16.70 35.27 18.76
CA ALA A 34 -15.90 35.43 19.98
C ALA A 34 -14.86 36.55 19.85
N GLY A 35 -14.27 36.71 18.67
CA GLY A 35 -13.30 37.77 18.36
C GLY A 35 -13.85 39.20 18.44
N ARG A 36 -15.17 39.37 18.53
CA ARG A 36 -15.85 40.68 18.63
C ARG A 36 -16.29 41.04 20.06
N LEU A 37 -16.05 40.14 21.02
CA LEU A 37 -16.47 40.32 22.41
C LEU A 37 -15.38 41.02 23.25
N PRO A 38 -15.74 41.65 24.39
CA PRO A 38 -14.78 42.12 25.39
C PRO A 38 -13.87 40.99 25.88
N SER A 39 -12.65 41.31 26.31
CA SER A 39 -11.57 40.35 26.61
C SER A 39 -11.96 39.24 27.60
N SER A 40 -12.76 39.53 28.61
CA SER A 40 -13.26 38.54 29.60
C SER A 40 -14.18 37.50 28.97
N LEU A 41 -15.03 37.88 28.02
CA LEU A 41 -15.95 37.00 27.31
C LEU A 41 -15.26 36.32 26.11
N GLN A 42 -14.36 37.02 25.43
CA GLN A 42 -13.59 36.48 24.31
C GLN A 42 -12.89 35.18 24.69
N GLY A 43 -12.22 35.14 25.85
CA GLY A 43 -11.52 33.94 26.33
C GLY A 43 -12.45 32.75 26.59
N MET A 44 -13.60 33.00 27.23
CA MET A 44 -14.62 31.96 27.49
C MET A 44 -15.19 31.39 26.19
N PHE A 45 -15.61 32.24 25.27
CA PHE A 45 -16.22 31.81 24.00
C PHE A 45 -15.21 31.13 23.07
N SER A 46 -13.96 31.60 23.05
CA SER A 46 -12.88 30.93 22.30
C SER A 46 -12.59 29.54 22.87
N SER A 47 -12.51 29.41 24.20
CA SER A 47 -12.28 28.11 24.85
C SER A 47 -13.44 27.14 24.60
N LEU A 48 -14.68 27.64 24.61
CA LEU A 48 -15.87 26.85 24.29
C LEU A 48 -15.83 26.36 22.83
N ALA A 49 -15.49 27.23 21.87
CA ALA A 49 -15.38 26.87 20.46
C ALA A 49 -14.29 25.81 20.23
N VAL A 50 -13.12 25.98 20.85
CA VAL A 50 -12.00 25.02 20.76
C VAL A 50 -12.37 23.68 21.39
N GLY A 51 -13.00 23.70 22.57
CA GLY A 51 -13.50 22.49 23.24
C GLY A 51 -14.52 21.73 22.37
N ALA A 52 -15.52 22.44 21.84
CA ALA A 52 -16.53 21.87 20.95
C ALA A 52 -15.93 21.27 19.66
N SER A 53 -14.93 21.96 19.07
CA SER A 53 -14.17 21.44 17.92
C SER A 53 -13.45 20.15 18.27
N SER A 54 -12.72 20.13 19.38
CA SER A 54 -11.93 18.96 19.79
C SER A 54 -12.82 17.75 20.09
N ASP A 55 -13.92 17.96 20.81
CA ASP A 55 -14.85 16.88 21.15
C ASP A 55 -15.57 16.33 19.92
N THR A 56 -15.96 17.20 18.99
CA THR A 56 -16.56 16.77 17.73
C THR A 56 -15.58 15.96 16.87
N GLN A 57 -14.34 16.42 16.74
CA GLN A 57 -13.29 15.70 16.00
C GLN A 57 -12.98 14.33 16.62
N ARG A 58 -12.93 14.22 17.96
CA ARG A 58 -12.74 12.94 18.65
C ARG A 58 -13.85 11.96 18.32
N ARG A 59 -15.11 12.39 18.47
CA ARG A 59 -16.28 11.56 18.20
C ARG A 59 -16.33 11.10 16.75
N GLU A 60 -16.06 12.02 15.82
CA GLU A 60 -15.99 11.70 14.40
C GLU A 60 -14.91 10.64 14.12
N LEU A 61 -13.71 10.78 14.69
CA LEU A 61 -12.66 9.78 14.51
C LEU A 61 -13.01 8.42 15.13
N ASP A 62 -13.69 8.41 16.27
CA ASP A 62 -14.16 7.16 16.86
C ASP A 62 -15.24 6.48 16.00
N ASN A 63 -16.12 7.25 15.37
CA ASN A 63 -17.10 6.72 14.41
C ASN A 63 -16.40 6.19 13.16
N ILE A 64 -15.43 6.93 12.62
CA ILE A 64 -14.62 6.49 11.48
C ILE A 64 -13.94 5.17 11.81
N ARG A 65 -13.28 5.05 12.97
CA ARG A 65 -12.63 3.79 13.40
C ARG A 65 -13.60 2.61 13.44
N LYS A 66 -14.79 2.80 14.02
CA LYS A 66 -15.84 1.76 14.04
C LYS A 66 -16.26 1.36 12.63
N ARG A 67 -16.46 2.34 11.75
CA ARG A 67 -16.86 2.09 10.36
C ARG A 67 -15.78 1.39 9.56
N ILE A 68 -14.51 1.75 9.75
CA ILE A 68 -13.39 1.07 9.09
C ILE A 68 -13.37 -0.41 9.47
N ASP A 69 -13.51 -0.74 10.76
CA ASP A 69 -13.49 -2.13 11.22
C ASP A 69 -14.61 -2.97 10.56
N VAL A 70 -15.81 -2.39 10.43
CA VAL A 70 -16.97 -3.05 9.82
C VAL A 70 -16.89 -3.13 8.30
N GLU A 71 -16.58 -2.02 7.63
CA GLU A 71 -16.63 -1.91 6.17
C GLU A 71 -15.38 -2.51 5.49
N VAL A 72 -14.25 -2.53 6.19
CA VAL A 72 -12.95 -2.91 5.63
C VAL A 72 -12.26 -4.00 6.46
N GLY A 73 -12.25 -3.85 7.79
CA GLY A 73 -11.50 -4.71 8.71
C GLY A 73 -11.86 -6.20 8.60
N GLY A 74 -13.16 -6.51 8.51
CA GLY A 74 -13.65 -7.88 8.36
C GLY A 74 -13.05 -8.60 7.14
N PHE A 75 -13.17 -8.00 5.94
CA PHE A 75 -12.60 -8.56 4.72
C PHE A 75 -11.07 -8.62 4.78
N CYS A 76 -10.44 -7.57 5.30
CA CYS A 76 -8.99 -7.51 5.44
C CYS A 76 -8.42 -8.67 6.26
N ARG A 77 -8.99 -8.93 7.45
CA ARG A 77 -8.54 -10.04 8.31
C ARG A 77 -8.74 -11.41 7.68
N GLN A 78 -9.81 -11.58 6.91
CA GLN A 78 -10.15 -12.86 6.28
C GLN A 78 -9.26 -13.16 5.05
N ALA A 79 -9.10 -12.18 4.17
CA ALA A 79 -8.55 -12.38 2.83
C ALA A 79 -7.13 -11.82 2.64
N ILE A 80 -6.67 -10.90 3.51
CA ILE A 80 -5.44 -10.13 3.30
C ILE A 80 -4.40 -10.37 4.41
N ALA A 81 -4.82 -10.34 5.67
CA ALA A 81 -3.92 -10.44 6.81
C ALA A 81 -3.08 -11.72 6.80
N GLY A 82 -1.77 -11.59 7.06
CA GLY A 82 -0.88 -12.73 7.21
C GLY A 82 -0.60 -13.53 5.94
N ARG A 83 -0.90 -12.98 4.75
CA ARG A 83 -0.79 -13.68 3.46
C ARG A 83 0.26 -13.08 2.53
N TYR A 84 0.77 -13.90 1.63
CA TYR A 84 1.68 -13.51 0.57
C TYR A 84 0.93 -12.74 -0.53
N PRO A 85 1.48 -11.69 -1.17
CA PRO A 85 2.86 -11.18 -1.09
C PRO A 85 3.10 -10.14 0.02
N LEU A 86 2.08 -9.75 0.79
CA LEU A 86 2.21 -8.71 1.81
C LEU A 86 3.07 -9.15 3.00
N VAL A 87 3.01 -10.44 3.35
CA VAL A 87 3.90 -11.09 4.31
C VAL A 87 4.77 -12.10 3.57
N ARG A 88 6.06 -11.77 3.39
CA ARG A 88 6.98 -12.57 2.55
C ARG A 88 7.11 -14.03 2.98
N SER A 89 7.09 -14.29 4.28
CA SER A 89 7.22 -15.63 4.85
C SER A 89 5.92 -16.44 4.84
N ALA A 90 4.79 -15.85 4.46
CA ALA A 90 3.50 -16.53 4.50
C ALA A 90 3.40 -17.64 3.46
N ARG A 91 2.78 -18.75 3.85
CA ARG A 91 2.49 -19.88 2.94
C ARG A 91 1.21 -19.65 2.15
N SER A 92 0.16 -19.18 2.82
CA SER A 92 -1.11 -18.81 2.18
C SER A 92 -0.96 -17.52 1.39
N GLU A 93 -1.61 -17.45 0.24
CA GLU A 93 -1.54 -16.31 -0.67
C GLU A 93 -2.86 -15.54 -0.67
N VAL A 94 -2.77 -14.25 -0.94
CA VAL A 94 -3.92 -13.41 -1.33
C VAL A 94 -4.24 -13.77 -2.77
N THR A 95 -5.51 -13.95 -3.11
CA THR A 95 -5.87 -14.13 -4.54
C THR A 95 -5.76 -12.78 -5.28
N PRO A 96 -5.50 -12.75 -6.60
CA PRO A 96 -5.51 -11.50 -7.35
C PRO A 96 -6.82 -10.70 -7.18
N ASP A 97 -7.95 -11.39 -7.13
CA ASP A 97 -9.27 -10.78 -6.94
C ASP A 97 -9.44 -10.19 -5.54
N ASP A 98 -8.96 -10.87 -4.50
CA ASP A 98 -8.99 -10.33 -3.14
C ASP A 98 -8.06 -9.12 -2.99
N LEU A 99 -6.88 -9.16 -3.64
CA LEU A 99 -5.97 -8.02 -3.68
C LEU A 99 -6.62 -6.83 -4.39
N ALA A 100 -7.30 -7.07 -5.52
CA ALA A 100 -8.06 -6.05 -6.26
C ALA A 100 -9.18 -5.47 -5.40
N ARG A 101 -10.01 -6.33 -4.81
CA ARG A 101 -11.12 -5.91 -3.94
C ARG A 101 -10.65 -5.04 -2.78
N MET A 102 -9.47 -5.30 -2.24
CA MET A 102 -8.91 -4.49 -1.15
C MET A 102 -8.26 -3.19 -1.64
N PHE A 103 -7.41 -3.25 -2.66
CA PHE A 103 -6.42 -2.20 -2.97
C PHE A 103 -6.57 -1.56 -4.34
N ALA A 104 -7.45 -2.05 -5.22
CA ALA A 104 -7.57 -1.50 -6.58
C ALA A 104 -7.90 0.01 -6.55
N PRO A 105 -7.29 0.81 -7.45
CA PRO A 105 -7.61 2.22 -7.58
C PRO A 105 -9.09 2.42 -7.93
N GLY A 106 -9.74 3.41 -7.31
CA GLY A 106 -11.12 3.82 -7.57
C GLY A 106 -12.20 2.90 -6.99
N THR A 107 -11.93 1.60 -6.89
CA THR A 107 -12.93 0.56 -6.58
C THR A 107 -12.60 -0.30 -5.37
N GLY A 108 -11.34 -0.34 -4.93
CA GLY A 108 -10.94 -1.09 -3.75
C GLY A 108 -11.54 -0.54 -2.47
N LEU A 109 -11.74 -1.40 -1.47
CA LEU A 109 -12.31 -1.03 -0.17
C LEU A 109 -11.53 0.09 0.52
N MET A 110 -10.19 0.02 0.50
CA MET A 110 -9.35 1.05 1.13
C MET A 110 -9.47 2.41 0.43
N ASP A 111 -9.48 2.40 -0.91
CA ASP A 111 -9.54 3.62 -1.73
C ASP A 111 -10.92 4.28 -1.63
N THR A 112 -11.98 3.47 -1.72
CA THR A 112 -13.37 3.91 -1.59
C THR A 112 -13.62 4.50 -0.21
N PHE A 113 -13.24 3.79 0.85
CA PHE A 113 -13.42 4.29 2.21
C PHE A 113 -12.64 5.59 2.44
N PHE A 114 -11.38 5.67 1.99
CA PHE A 114 -10.57 6.87 2.14
C PHE A 114 -11.19 8.07 1.42
N ARG A 115 -11.57 7.90 0.15
CA ARG A 115 -12.18 8.96 -0.65
C ARG A 115 -13.47 9.47 -0.02
N ASP A 116 -14.33 8.56 0.42
CA ASP A 116 -15.69 8.90 0.86
C ASP A 116 -15.71 9.47 2.29
N ASN A 117 -14.72 9.14 3.13
CA ASN A 117 -14.75 9.47 4.56
C ASN A 117 -13.56 10.30 5.08
N LEU A 118 -12.41 10.27 4.38
CA LEU A 118 -11.15 10.84 4.88
C LEU A 118 -10.54 11.91 3.97
N ALA A 119 -10.73 11.85 2.65
CA ALA A 119 -10.00 12.70 1.71
C ALA A 119 -10.16 14.21 1.96
N GLY A 120 -11.34 14.65 2.41
CA GLY A 120 -11.59 16.07 2.76
C GLY A 120 -11.00 16.51 4.11
N LYS A 121 -10.36 15.61 4.86
CA LYS A 121 -9.90 15.83 6.25
C LYS A 121 -8.42 15.48 6.44
N VAL A 122 -7.70 15.15 5.36
CA VAL A 122 -6.34 14.63 5.42
C VAL A 122 -5.46 15.38 4.44
N ASP A 123 -4.30 15.83 4.94
CA ASP A 123 -3.21 16.30 4.10
C ASP A 123 -2.33 15.11 3.68
N THR A 124 -2.39 14.78 2.39
CA THR A 124 -1.59 13.72 1.76
C THR A 124 -0.38 14.26 0.99
N THR A 125 -0.08 15.56 1.06
CA THR A 125 1.01 16.20 0.31
C THR A 125 2.39 15.83 0.85
N GLN A 126 2.45 15.40 2.11
CA GLN A 126 3.68 14.99 2.79
C GLN A 126 3.84 13.47 2.87
N ALA A 127 5.10 13.04 3.06
CA ALA A 127 5.44 11.62 3.23
C ALA A 127 4.82 10.97 4.48
N ARG A 128 4.30 11.73 5.43
CA ARG A 128 3.46 11.23 6.53
C ARG A 128 2.15 11.98 6.47
N TRP A 129 1.06 11.24 6.27
CA TRP A 129 -0.26 11.82 6.20
C TRP A 129 -0.68 12.35 7.57
N ARG A 130 -1.39 13.47 7.56
CA ARG A 130 -1.87 14.13 8.78
C ARG A 130 -3.32 14.53 8.64
N ILE A 131 -4.06 14.42 9.73
CA ILE A 131 -5.41 15.01 9.78
C ILE A 131 -5.27 16.54 9.69
N THR A 132 -6.15 17.19 8.93
CA THR A 132 -6.21 18.64 8.85
C THR A 132 -6.47 19.24 10.25
N PRO A 133 -5.74 20.30 10.65
CA PRO A 133 -5.93 20.90 11.97
C PRO A 133 -7.35 21.40 12.22
N GLY A 134 -7.76 21.42 13.49
CA GLY A 134 -8.98 22.06 13.94
C GLY A 134 -8.89 23.59 13.90
N ILE A 135 -9.93 24.24 14.43
CA ILE A 135 -10.08 25.69 14.39
C ILE A 135 -8.98 26.48 15.12
N ASP A 136 -8.23 25.81 16.00
CA ASP A 136 -7.11 26.35 16.77
C ASP A 136 -5.76 26.10 16.10
N GLY A 137 -5.76 25.53 14.88
CA GLY A 137 -4.55 25.18 14.14
C GLY A 137 -3.83 23.95 14.69
N LYS A 138 -4.43 23.20 15.62
CA LYS A 138 -3.84 21.98 16.18
C LYS A 138 -4.49 20.72 15.62
N THR A 139 -3.70 19.66 15.50
CA THR A 139 -4.21 18.32 15.15
C THR A 139 -4.63 17.59 16.41
N LEU A 140 -5.56 16.64 16.26
CA LEU A 140 -5.98 15.79 17.37
C LEU A 140 -4.86 14.79 17.71
N PRO A 141 -4.39 14.71 18.97
CA PRO A 141 -3.42 13.71 19.39
C PRO A 141 -3.88 12.28 19.07
N GLY A 142 -3.02 11.50 18.42
CA GLY A 142 -3.34 10.11 18.03
C GLY A 142 -4.30 9.98 16.85
N GLY A 143 -4.76 11.08 16.26
CA GLY A 143 -5.60 11.08 15.07
C GLY A 143 -4.91 10.41 13.88
N ASP A 144 -3.64 10.72 13.64
CA ASP A 144 -2.90 10.21 12.47
C ASP A 144 -2.73 8.67 12.45
N SER A 145 -2.93 7.99 13.58
CA SER A 145 -2.86 6.52 13.64
C SER A 145 -3.87 5.84 12.72
N VAL A 146 -5.06 6.45 12.51
CA VAL A 146 -6.09 5.89 11.62
C VAL A 146 -5.67 5.95 10.14
N LEU A 147 -4.72 6.81 9.79
CA LEU A 147 -4.28 7.03 8.41
C LEU A 147 -3.22 6.02 7.95
N TRP A 148 -2.53 5.38 8.89
CA TRP A 148 -1.39 4.52 8.60
C TRP A 148 -1.74 3.34 7.66
N PRO A 149 -2.82 2.56 7.88
CA PRO A 149 -3.22 1.50 6.96
C PRO A 149 -3.54 2.00 5.55
N PHE A 150 -4.14 3.20 5.41
CA PHE A 150 -4.46 3.79 4.11
C PHE A 150 -3.21 4.23 3.35
N GLN A 151 -2.23 4.77 4.06
CA GLN A 151 -0.94 5.10 3.46
C GLN A 151 -0.20 3.83 3.00
N GLN A 152 -0.23 2.76 3.79
CA GLN A 152 0.32 1.45 3.38
C GLN A 152 -0.44 0.90 2.15
N ALA A 153 -1.77 0.98 2.15
CA ALA A 153 -2.61 0.56 1.04
C ALA A 153 -2.30 1.30 -0.27
N GLN A 154 -2.05 2.62 -0.20
CA GLN A 154 -1.59 3.38 -1.37
C GLN A 154 -0.28 2.82 -1.93
N ASN A 155 0.69 2.49 -1.07
CA ASN A 155 1.97 1.94 -1.54
C ASN A 155 1.81 0.58 -2.22
N ILE A 156 0.90 -0.27 -1.72
CA ILE A 156 0.56 -1.56 -2.34
C ILE A 156 -0.12 -1.34 -3.68
N ARG A 157 -1.10 -0.43 -3.73
CA ARG A 157 -1.80 -0.04 -4.95
C ARG A 157 -0.81 0.41 -6.03
N ASP A 158 0.08 1.33 -5.70
CA ASP A 158 1.05 1.89 -6.64
C ASP A 158 2.12 0.87 -7.09
N ALA A 159 2.30 -0.23 -6.34
CA ALA A 159 3.20 -1.34 -6.68
C ALA A 159 2.55 -2.39 -7.60
N PHE A 160 1.26 -2.66 -7.44
CA PHE A 160 0.56 -3.75 -8.12
C PHE A 160 -0.50 -3.31 -9.12
N PHE A 161 -0.85 -2.03 -9.22
CA PHE A 161 -1.92 -1.57 -10.10
C PHE A 161 -1.39 -0.46 -11.02
N ALA A 162 -0.48 -0.84 -11.91
CA ALA A 162 0.13 0.10 -12.84
C ALA A 162 -0.92 0.77 -13.74
N ASN A 163 -0.73 2.07 -14.02
CA ASN A 163 -1.55 2.85 -14.95
C ASN A 163 -3.06 2.86 -14.64
N GLY A 164 -3.45 2.75 -13.37
CA GLY A 164 -4.86 2.76 -12.98
C GLY A 164 -5.61 1.46 -13.30
N ALA A 165 -4.89 0.37 -13.59
CA ALA A 165 -5.48 -0.94 -13.75
C ALA A 165 -6.27 -1.35 -12.50
N THR A 166 -7.36 -2.09 -12.69
CA THR A 166 -8.17 -2.65 -11.60
C THR A 166 -7.78 -4.09 -11.26
N THR A 167 -6.94 -4.71 -12.09
CA THR A 167 -6.38 -6.04 -11.88
C THR A 167 -4.89 -5.94 -11.51
N PRO A 168 -4.39 -6.73 -10.54
CA PRO A 168 -2.99 -6.69 -10.16
C PRO A 168 -2.07 -7.04 -11.33
N SER A 169 -1.20 -6.11 -11.70
CA SER A 169 -0.14 -6.31 -12.67
C SER A 169 1.01 -5.33 -12.46
N PHE A 170 2.22 -5.76 -12.78
CA PHE A 170 3.40 -4.90 -12.76
C PHE A 170 4.39 -5.26 -13.86
N ARG A 171 5.31 -4.34 -14.14
CA ARG A 171 6.40 -4.55 -15.09
C ARG A 171 7.75 -4.39 -14.40
N VAL A 172 8.69 -5.26 -14.77
CA VAL A 172 10.06 -5.26 -14.25
C VAL A 172 11.04 -5.51 -15.38
N THR A 173 12.09 -4.70 -15.44
CA THR A 173 13.25 -4.99 -16.27
C THR A 173 14.17 -5.93 -15.50
N ILE A 174 14.46 -7.10 -16.07
CA ILE A 174 15.39 -8.07 -15.50
C ILE A 174 16.64 -8.10 -16.36
N ARG A 175 17.81 -7.93 -15.75
CA ARG A 175 19.11 -8.05 -16.42
C ARG A 175 20.01 -9.08 -15.76
N THR A 176 20.84 -9.74 -16.55
CA THR A 176 21.89 -10.63 -16.04
C THR A 176 23.09 -9.79 -15.59
N VAL A 177 23.47 -9.92 -14.32
CA VAL A 177 24.61 -9.19 -13.73
C VAL A 177 25.87 -10.05 -13.71
N ARG A 178 25.74 -11.28 -13.21
CA ARG A 178 26.84 -12.23 -13.05
C ARG A 178 26.30 -13.65 -13.20
N MET A 179 27.13 -14.54 -13.70
CA MET A 179 26.87 -15.97 -13.82
C MET A 179 28.20 -16.70 -13.63
N ASP A 180 28.22 -17.76 -12.84
CA ASP A 180 29.43 -18.58 -12.65
C ASP A 180 29.89 -19.21 -13.97
N ASN A 181 31.20 -19.41 -14.13
CA ASN A 181 31.81 -19.81 -15.40
C ASN A 181 31.49 -21.24 -15.84
N ASP A 182 31.02 -22.09 -14.92
CA ASP A 182 30.60 -23.47 -15.20
C ASP A 182 29.13 -23.57 -15.64
N ILE A 183 28.41 -22.45 -15.67
CA ILE A 183 27.09 -22.33 -16.29
C ILE A 183 27.28 -21.89 -17.75
N LEU A 184 26.92 -22.74 -18.71
CA LEU A 184 26.99 -22.43 -20.15
C LEU A 184 25.84 -21.54 -20.61
N SER A 185 24.66 -21.71 -20.02
CA SER A 185 23.49 -20.92 -20.36
C SER A 185 22.53 -20.76 -19.17
N MET A 186 21.86 -19.62 -19.11
CA MET A 186 20.76 -19.34 -18.21
C MET A 186 19.52 -18.99 -19.01
N THR A 187 18.39 -19.60 -18.64
CA THR A 187 17.06 -19.24 -19.15
C THR A 187 16.15 -18.93 -17.97
N LEU A 188 15.63 -17.72 -17.91
CA LEU A 188 14.54 -17.32 -17.04
C LEU A 188 13.26 -17.21 -17.86
N ASP A 189 12.30 -18.08 -17.59
CA ASP A 189 10.95 -18.04 -18.12
C ASP A 189 10.00 -17.44 -17.08
N VAL A 190 9.49 -16.24 -17.36
CA VAL A 190 8.47 -15.57 -16.56
C VAL A 190 7.16 -15.64 -17.32
N ASP A 191 6.36 -16.64 -16.98
CA ASP A 191 5.01 -16.83 -17.54
C ASP A 191 4.96 -16.71 -19.08
N GLY A 192 5.88 -17.41 -19.76
CA GLY A 192 6.04 -17.44 -21.21
C GLY A 192 6.99 -16.38 -21.79
N GLN A 193 7.53 -15.48 -20.95
CA GLN A 193 8.49 -14.46 -21.36
C GLN A 193 9.93 -14.89 -21.02
N LEU A 194 10.76 -15.09 -22.06
CA LEU A 194 12.07 -15.71 -21.89
C LEU A 194 13.22 -14.70 -21.91
N LEU A 195 13.99 -14.60 -20.82
CA LEU A 195 15.33 -14.01 -20.82
C LEU A 195 16.37 -15.14 -20.92
N ARG A 196 17.21 -15.09 -21.95
CA ARG A 196 18.28 -16.06 -22.20
C ARG A 196 19.64 -15.39 -22.17
N TYR A 197 20.64 -16.06 -21.57
CA TYR A 197 22.02 -15.59 -21.50
C TYR A 197 23.01 -16.74 -21.60
N SER A 198 24.12 -16.54 -22.33
CA SER A 198 25.17 -17.55 -22.52
C SER A 198 26.54 -16.86 -22.72
N HIS A 199 26.98 -16.10 -21.71
CA HIS A 199 28.25 -15.35 -21.71
C HIS A 199 28.46 -14.34 -22.86
N GLY A 200 27.37 -13.88 -23.49
CA GLY A 200 27.39 -12.78 -24.46
C GLY A 200 27.36 -11.39 -23.81
N PRO A 201 27.05 -10.34 -24.59
CA PRO A 201 26.69 -9.02 -24.04
C PRO A 201 25.57 -9.15 -23.00
N GLN A 202 25.55 -8.26 -22.01
CA GLN A 202 24.56 -8.31 -20.93
C GLN A 202 23.14 -8.32 -21.50
N ALA A 203 22.40 -9.41 -21.25
CA ALA A 203 21.02 -9.54 -21.66
C ALA A 203 20.09 -8.90 -20.63
N GLN A 204 19.12 -8.12 -21.11
CA GLN A 204 18.04 -7.55 -20.31
C GLN A 204 16.70 -7.66 -21.03
N GLN A 205 15.62 -7.77 -20.28
CA GLN A 205 14.27 -7.83 -20.82
C GLN A 205 13.27 -7.16 -19.89
N LEU A 206 12.36 -6.37 -20.47
CA LEU A 206 11.17 -5.88 -19.77
C LEU A 206 10.12 -7.00 -19.76
N MET A 207 9.75 -7.44 -18.56
CA MET A 207 8.75 -8.47 -18.32
C MET A 207 7.52 -7.89 -17.66
N SER A 208 6.36 -8.49 -17.93
CA SER A 208 5.10 -8.19 -17.26
C SER A 208 4.74 -9.37 -16.37
N TRP A 209 4.16 -9.09 -15.21
CA TRP A 209 3.55 -10.09 -14.35
C TRP A 209 2.09 -9.74 -14.08
N PRO A 210 1.14 -10.65 -14.30
CA PRO A 210 1.30 -11.91 -15.05
C PRO A 210 1.79 -11.69 -16.50
N GLY A 211 2.38 -12.73 -17.09
CA GLY A 211 2.84 -12.73 -18.47
C GLY A 211 1.71 -13.14 -19.42
N SER A 212 2.04 -13.28 -20.71
CA SER A 212 1.07 -13.69 -21.74
C SER A 212 0.89 -15.21 -21.83
N GLY A 213 1.71 -16.00 -21.13
CA GLY A 213 1.71 -17.46 -21.20
C GLY A 213 0.58 -18.13 -20.40
N GLY A 214 0.01 -17.46 -19.39
CA GLY A 214 -1.11 -18.01 -18.59
C GLY A 214 -0.76 -19.24 -17.75
N THR A 215 0.53 -19.50 -17.56
CA THR A 215 1.08 -20.62 -16.78
C THR A 215 1.08 -20.35 -15.27
N ASN A 216 1.10 -19.07 -14.86
CA ASN A 216 1.33 -18.66 -13.47
C ASN A 216 2.58 -19.34 -12.87
N GLN A 217 3.61 -19.54 -13.69
CA GLN A 217 4.86 -20.18 -13.32
C GLN A 217 6.03 -19.26 -13.66
N VAL A 218 7.07 -19.33 -12.82
CA VAL A 218 8.39 -18.80 -13.16
C VAL A 218 9.41 -19.91 -13.04
N ARG A 219 10.27 -20.06 -14.05
CA ARG A 219 11.32 -21.08 -14.10
C ARG A 219 12.66 -20.46 -14.42
N LEU A 220 13.64 -20.66 -13.54
CA LEU A 220 15.04 -20.38 -13.80
C LEU A 220 15.77 -21.71 -14.08
N SER A 221 16.41 -21.83 -15.25
CA SER A 221 17.15 -23.02 -15.66
C SER A 221 18.60 -22.65 -16.00
N LEU A 222 19.54 -23.44 -15.50
CA LEU A 222 20.98 -23.30 -15.75
C LEU A 222 21.48 -24.54 -16.49
N GLY A 223 21.94 -24.38 -17.72
CA GLY A 223 22.64 -25.45 -18.45
C GLY A 223 24.12 -25.42 -18.08
N LEU A 224 24.63 -26.52 -17.54
CA LEU A 224 25.97 -26.60 -16.94
C LEU A 224 27.00 -27.22 -17.88
N ALA A 225 28.28 -26.94 -17.67
CA ALA A 225 29.39 -27.43 -18.49
C ALA A 225 29.55 -28.96 -18.48
N ASN A 226 29.05 -29.62 -17.44
CA ASN A 226 29.00 -31.09 -17.34
C ASN A 226 27.83 -31.72 -18.12
N GLY A 227 27.03 -30.94 -18.84
CA GLY A 227 25.88 -31.39 -19.62
C GLY A 227 24.58 -31.55 -18.84
N THR A 228 24.58 -31.32 -17.52
CA THR A 228 23.37 -31.36 -16.68
C THR A 228 22.64 -30.02 -16.67
N THR A 229 21.40 -30.01 -16.16
CA THR A 229 20.61 -28.78 -15.98
C THR A 229 20.14 -28.69 -14.54
N SER A 230 20.37 -27.55 -13.90
CA SER A 230 19.75 -27.23 -12.60
C SER A 230 18.58 -26.28 -12.81
N THR A 231 17.49 -26.49 -12.07
CA THR A 231 16.25 -25.71 -12.25
C THR A 231 15.64 -25.28 -10.92
N LEU A 232 15.09 -24.07 -10.92
CA LEU A 232 14.30 -23.52 -9.83
C LEU A 232 12.94 -23.09 -10.39
N VAL A 233 11.86 -23.55 -9.78
CA VAL A 233 10.49 -23.28 -10.24
C VAL A 233 9.66 -22.75 -9.10
N THR A 234 8.91 -21.69 -9.36
CA THR A 234 7.86 -21.17 -8.49
C THR A 234 6.54 -21.13 -9.25
N ASN A 235 5.43 -21.31 -8.53
CA ASN A 235 4.09 -21.39 -9.11
C ASN A 235 3.11 -20.50 -8.32
N GLY A 236 1.98 -20.19 -8.93
CA GLY A 236 0.89 -19.43 -8.32
C GLY A 236 0.83 -17.98 -8.79
N ALA A 237 -0.17 -17.26 -8.29
CA ALA A 237 -0.47 -15.88 -8.68
C ALA A 237 0.69 -14.90 -8.44
N TRP A 238 1.63 -15.27 -7.57
CA TRP A 238 2.77 -14.45 -7.18
C TRP A 238 4.11 -15.15 -7.41
N ALA A 239 4.18 -16.08 -8.37
CA ALA A 239 5.37 -16.90 -8.61
C ALA A 239 6.64 -16.08 -8.86
N LEU A 240 6.55 -14.93 -9.56
CA LEU A 240 7.71 -14.07 -9.77
C LEU A 240 8.23 -13.45 -8.48
N ASN A 241 7.33 -12.99 -7.60
CA ASN A 241 7.72 -12.51 -6.28
C ASN A 241 8.33 -13.66 -5.46
N ARG A 242 7.75 -14.87 -5.51
CA ARG A 242 8.26 -16.05 -4.80
C ARG A 242 9.66 -16.42 -5.25
N LEU A 243 9.93 -16.36 -6.57
CA LEU A 243 11.26 -16.61 -7.10
C LEU A 243 12.23 -15.61 -6.49
N PHE A 244 11.92 -14.32 -6.56
CA PHE A 244 12.76 -13.26 -6.01
C PHE A 244 13.05 -13.42 -4.50
N ASP A 245 12.07 -13.90 -3.73
CA ASP A 245 12.22 -14.14 -2.30
C ASP A 245 13.09 -15.36 -1.95
N GLN A 246 13.32 -16.28 -2.89
CA GLN A 246 14.26 -17.40 -2.72
C GLN A 246 15.72 -16.99 -2.94
N ALA A 247 15.97 -15.80 -3.49
CA ALA A 247 17.31 -15.31 -3.73
C ALA A 247 17.90 -14.59 -2.51
N ARG A 248 19.23 -14.57 -2.43
CA ARG A 248 19.94 -13.62 -1.57
C ARG A 248 19.88 -12.23 -2.22
N GLN A 249 19.23 -11.29 -1.53
CA GLN A 249 18.97 -9.95 -2.07
C GLN A 249 20.03 -8.92 -1.62
N SER A 250 20.45 -8.04 -2.52
CA SER A 250 21.28 -6.86 -2.22
C SER A 250 20.76 -5.62 -2.95
N PRO A 251 21.18 -4.40 -2.57
CA PRO A 251 20.92 -3.20 -3.37
C PRO A 251 21.43 -3.39 -4.81
N GLY A 252 20.69 -2.85 -5.79
CA GLY A 252 21.11 -2.83 -7.19
C GLY A 252 21.78 -1.53 -7.58
N SER A 253 21.94 -1.32 -8.90
CA SER A 253 22.59 -0.15 -9.49
C SER A 253 21.86 1.18 -9.27
N GLY A 254 20.52 1.16 -9.20
CA GLY A 254 19.66 2.29 -8.86
C GLY A 254 18.90 2.11 -7.55
N SER A 255 18.38 3.20 -7.00
CA SER A 255 17.69 3.24 -5.69
C SER A 255 16.49 2.30 -5.56
N LEU A 256 15.80 2.02 -6.67
CA LEU A 256 14.64 1.11 -6.72
C LEU A 256 15.01 -0.31 -7.18
N SER A 257 16.21 -0.50 -7.73
CA SER A 257 16.65 -1.78 -8.27
C SER A 257 17.21 -2.68 -7.17
N ARG A 258 17.06 -3.99 -7.35
CA ARG A 258 17.60 -5.00 -6.42
C ARG A 258 18.30 -6.09 -7.18
N GLN A 259 19.45 -6.52 -6.68
CA GLN A 259 20.09 -7.73 -7.14
C GLN A 259 19.58 -8.91 -6.33
N ALA A 260 19.34 -10.02 -7.03
CA ALA A 260 18.90 -11.30 -6.51
C ALA A 260 19.91 -12.35 -6.99
N THR A 261 20.68 -12.90 -6.05
CA THR A 261 21.62 -13.99 -6.32
C THR A 261 20.95 -15.32 -5.99
N PHE A 262 20.78 -16.14 -7.00
CA PHE A 262 20.22 -17.48 -6.92
C PHE A 262 21.35 -18.50 -6.84
N SER A 263 21.24 -19.46 -5.92
CA SER A 263 22.16 -20.58 -5.81
C SER A 263 21.41 -21.87 -6.10
N LEU A 264 21.76 -22.55 -7.19
CA LEU A 264 21.13 -23.78 -7.68
C LEU A 264 22.22 -24.86 -7.75
N ASP A 265 22.11 -25.91 -6.92
CA ASP A 265 23.11 -26.99 -6.83
C ASP A 265 24.57 -26.53 -6.64
N GLY A 266 24.77 -25.38 -5.99
CA GLY A 266 26.09 -24.77 -5.77
C GLY A 266 26.51 -23.75 -6.82
N HIS A 267 25.79 -23.63 -7.94
CA HIS A 267 26.06 -22.68 -9.01
C HIS A 267 25.27 -21.38 -8.80
N GLN A 268 25.91 -20.23 -9.05
CA GLN A 268 25.31 -18.93 -8.80
C GLN A 268 25.03 -18.14 -10.08
N VAL A 269 23.86 -17.50 -10.10
CA VAL A 269 23.52 -16.44 -11.05
C VAL A 269 22.95 -15.24 -10.29
N THR A 270 23.43 -14.06 -10.62
CA THR A 270 22.91 -12.79 -10.09
C THR A 270 22.14 -12.07 -11.18
N LEU A 271 20.87 -11.82 -10.91
CA LEU A 271 19.99 -11.00 -11.74
C LEU A 271 19.69 -9.69 -11.03
N GLU A 272 19.52 -8.60 -11.77
CA GLU A 272 19.00 -7.34 -11.23
C GLU A 272 17.59 -7.08 -11.74
N PHE A 273 16.71 -6.77 -10.80
CA PHE A 273 15.30 -6.47 -11.00
C PHE A 273 15.09 -4.97 -10.80
N THR A 274 14.68 -4.29 -11.86
CA THR A 274 14.38 -2.85 -11.85
C THR A 274 12.89 -2.64 -12.12
N PRO A 275 12.10 -2.21 -11.12
CA PRO A 275 10.68 -1.91 -11.30
C PRO A 275 10.48 -0.78 -12.30
N ASN A 276 9.39 -0.86 -13.07
CA ASN A 276 8.99 0.22 -13.98
C ASN A 276 8.08 1.27 -13.30
N SER A 277 8.05 1.29 -11.96
CA SER A 277 7.25 2.18 -11.11
C SER A 277 8.11 2.72 -9.97
N ILE A 278 7.66 3.81 -9.33
CA ILE A 278 8.27 4.37 -8.12
C ILE A 278 8.09 3.47 -6.87
N ARG A 279 7.29 2.40 -6.99
CA ARG A 279 7.13 1.37 -5.96
C ARG A 279 7.57 0.02 -6.50
N ASN A 280 8.29 -0.71 -5.65
CA ASN A 280 8.86 -1.99 -6.00
C ASN A 280 7.95 -3.14 -5.51
N PRO A 281 7.35 -3.95 -6.40
CA PRO A 281 6.45 -5.05 -6.02
C PRO A 281 7.17 -6.18 -5.27
N PHE A 282 8.49 -6.23 -5.31
CA PHE A 282 9.33 -7.15 -4.54
C PHE A 282 9.72 -6.60 -3.16
N GLN A 283 9.47 -5.31 -2.91
CA GLN A 283 9.83 -4.61 -1.68
C GLN A 283 8.68 -3.75 -1.17
N LEU A 284 7.62 -4.43 -0.74
CA LEU A 284 6.47 -3.76 -0.15
C LEU A 284 6.82 -3.26 1.27
N PRO A 285 6.31 -2.08 1.67
CA PRO A 285 6.23 -1.77 3.09
C PRO A 285 5.33 -2.80 3.77
N GLY A 286 5.51 -2.99 5.09
CA GLY A 286 4.55 -3.78 5.86
C GLY A 286 3.13 -3.22 5.71
N PHE A 287 2.12 -4.08 5.87
CA PHE A 287 0.71 -3.71 5.86
C PHE A 287 0.03 -4.27 7.10
N SER A 288 -0.74 -3.44 7.78
CA SER A 288 -1.60 -3.86 8.87
C SER A 288 -3.04 -3.59 8.48
N CYS A 289 -3.92 -4.57 8.70
CA CYS A 289 -5.34 -4.31 8.62
C CYS A 289 -5.71 -3.20 9.61
N PRO A 290 -6.59 -2.28 9.20
CA PRO A 290 -7.14 -1.31 10.12
C PRO A 290 -8.07 -1.96 11.16
#